data_AF-A0A7G8ZL83-F1
#
_entry.id   AF-A0A7G8ZL83-F1
#
_cell.length_a   1.000
_cell.length_b   1.000
_cell.length_c   1.000
_cell.angle_alpha   90.00
_cell.angle_beta   90.00
_cell.angle_gamma   90.00
#
_symmetry.space_group_name_H-M   'P 1'
#
loop_
_entity.id
_entity.type
_entity.pdbx_description
1 polymer ?
#
loop_
_entity_poly.entity_id
_entity_poly.type
_entity_poly.pdbx_seq_one_letter_code
_entity_poly.pdbx_strand_id
1 'polypeptide(L)'
;MTSRRGIALLIVIGLLAVLAMAAGMTALAARVSTSAAFASMERLELRTAIDSAVARTAVQLSREDDRWMADGRLYEMEIGDVSLRIRALAEPGRYDLNQGNIETLAALLEELDVPTLTARRIAGALADWRDEDDDVGNDGAEAGAYRADGRPPPGNRPFIAVEEFRQVLGVDAALYAAAAPYLTLNGGEAVTGRYAPPRLIEATGVSAGDARRILSAREGNRSIPEVNGSAQFDPAQPAAYAIFVEAEAASGARLSREIIISLPGAEGLYETLSRHSHVFGYADFLDPEPDA
;
A
#
# COMPACT_ATOMS: atom_id res chain seq x y z
N MET A 1 -73.29 -17.27 -32.07
CA MET A 1 -72.50 -17.91 -30.98
C MET A 1 -70.98 -17.63 -31.09
N THR A 2 -70.52 -16.53 -31.67
CA THR A 2 -69.09 -16.27 -31.95
C THR A 2 -68.35 -15.48 -30.86
N SER A 3 -69.06 -14.78 -29.97
CA SER A 3 -68.47 -13.90 -28.94
C SER A 3 -67.73 -14.64 -27.82
N ARG A 4 -68.16 -15.85 -27.42
CA ARG A 4 -67.49 -16.64 -26.35
C ARG A 4 -66.10 -17.18 -26.73
N ARG A 5 -65.83 -17.39 -28.03
CA ARG A 5 -64.53 -17.89 -28.51
C ARG A 5 -63.43 -16.82 -28.49
N GLY A 6 -63.78 -15.54 -28.67
CA GLY A 6 -62.81 -14.43 -28.63
C GLY A 6 -62.28 -14.15 -27.21
N ILE A 7 -63.14 -14.22 -26.20
CA ILE A 7 -62.75 -14.01 -24.80
C ILE A 7 -61.83 -15.11 -24.29
N ALA A 8 -62.11 -16.38 -24.64
CA ALA A 8 -61.26 -17.51 -24.27
C ALA A 8 -59.84 -17.38 -24.86
N LEU A 9 -59.71 -16.94 -26.12
CA LEU A 9 -58.41 -16.70 -26.75
C LEU A 9 -57.63 -15.58 -26.04
N LEU A 10 -58.28 -14.48 -25.67
CA LEU A 10 -57.64 -13.38 -24.94
C LEU A 10 -57.13 -13.82 -23.57
N ILE A 11 -57.89 -14.66 -22.85
CA ILE A 11 -57.46 -15.23 -21.56
C ILE A 11 -56.24 -16.14 -21.74
N VAL A 12 -56.23 -16.99 -22.76
CA VAL A 12 -55.11 -17.90 -23.05
C VAL A 12 -53.85 -17.10 -23.42
N ILE A 13 -53.97 -16.10 -24.30
CA ILE A 13 -52.84 -15.24 -24.68
C ILE A 13 -52.32 -14.48 -23.46
N GLY A 14 -53.21 -13.94 -22.63
CA GLY A 14 -52.83 -13.26 -21.37
C GLY A 14 -52.08 -14.19 -20.41
N LEU A 15 -52.56 -15.42 -20.23
CA LEU A 15 -51.91 -16.43 -19.39
C LEU A 15 -50.53 -16.81 -19.94
N LEU A 16 -50.42 -17.03 -21.26
CA LEU A 16 -49.15 -17.31 -21.93
C LEU A 16 -48.16 -16.15 -21.80
N ALA A 17 -48.62 -14.91 -21.89
CA ALA A 17 -47.79 -13.72 -21.72
C ALA A 17 -47.21 -13.63 -20.29
N VAL A 18 -48.03 -13.88 -19.26
CA VAL A 18 -47.56 -13.91 -17.86
C VAL A 18 -46.57 -15.06 -17.63
N LEU A 19 -46.84 -16.25 -18.16
CA LEU A 19 -45.93 -17.40 -18.06
C LEU A 19 -44.60 -17.13 -18.78
N ALA A 20 -44.63 -16.54 -19.97
CA ALA A 20 -43.43 -16.17 -20.72
C ALA A 20 -42.62 -15.10 -19.98
N MET A 21 -43.28 -14.10 -19.38
CA MET A 21 -42.63 -13.08 -18.55
C MET A 21 -41.98 -13.70 -17.31
N ALA A 22 -42.67 -14.59 -16.60
CA ALA A 22 -42.12 -15.30 -15.44
C ALA A 22 -40.90 -16.15 -15.83
N ALA A 23 -40.99 -16.91 -16.93
CA ALA A 23 -39.87 -17.69 -17.45
C ALA A 23 -38.69 -16.81 -17.90
N GLY A 24 -38.96 -15.65 -18.50
CA GLY A 24 -37.92 -14.67 -18.88
C GLY A 24 -37.20 -14.10 -17.65
N MET A 25 -37.95 -13.73 -16.62
CA MET A 25 -37.38 -13.21 -15.36
C MET A 25 -36.52 -14.26 -14.65
N THR A 26 -36.97 -15.52 -14.57
CA THR A 26 -36.19 -16.59 -13.94
C THR A 26 -34.93 -16.93 -14.73
N ALA A 27 -34.97 -16.90 -16.06
CA ALA A 27 -33.79 -17.11 -16.91
C ALA A 27 -32.75 -16.00 -16.73
N LEU A 28 -33.19 -14.73 -16.68
CA LEU A 28 -32.31 -13.59 -16.41
C LEU A 28 -31.69 -13.68 -15.00
N ALA A 29 -32.50 -14.00 -13.99
CA ALA A 29 -32.04 -14.19 -12.63
C ALA A 29 -31.00 -15.31 -12.54
N ALA A 30 -31.25 -16.45 -13.20
CA ALA A 30 -30.32 -17.58 -13.24
C ALA A 30 -28.98 -17.18 -13.89
N ARG A 31 -29.01 -16.46 -15.02
CA ARG A 31 -27.79 -15.97 -15.69
C ARG A 31 -26.98 -15.05 -14.78
N VAL A 32 -27.62 -14.09 -14.13
CA VAL A 32 -26.96 -13.17 -13.19
C VAL A 32 -26.37 -13.94 -12.01
N SER A 33 -27.13 -14.90 -11.42
CA SER A 33 -26.63 -15.69 -10.30
C SER A 33 -25.43 -16.56 -10.68
N THR A 34 -25.42 -17.14 -11.88
CA THR A 34 -24.31 -17.94 -12.37
C THR A 34 -23.08 -17.09 -12.63
N SER A 35 -23.22 -15.93 -13.27
CA SER A 35 -22.10 -14.99 -13.47
C SER A 35 -21.53 -14.49 -12.15
N ALA A 36 -22.39 -14.18 -11.17
CA ALA A 36 -21.96 -13.78 -9.83
C ALA A 36 -21.23 -14.91 -9.08
N ALA A 37 -21.69 -16.15 -9.22
CA ALA A 37 -21.03 -17.32 -8.64
C ALA A 37 -19.63 -17.53 -9.22
N PHE A 38 -19.47 -17.46 -10.55
CA PHE A 38 -18.16 -17.56 -11.19
C PHE A 38 -17.21 -16.44 -10.77
N ALA A 39 -17.65 -15.19 -10.77
CA ALA A 39 -16.84 -14.06 -10.30
C ALA A 39 -16.44 -14.20 -8.82
N SER A 40 -17.30 -14.82 -8.00
CA SER A 40 -16.99 -15.08 -6.59
C SER A 40 -15.95 -16.18 -6.41
N MET A 41 -16.03 -17.25 -7.21
CA MET A 41 -15.04 -18.33 -7.24
C MET A 41 -13.67 -17.82 -7.67
N GLU A 42 -13.61 -17.06 -8.77
CA GLU A 42 -12.38 -16.45 -9.28
C GLU A 42 -11.75 -15.48 -8.28
N ARG A 43 -12.57 -14.67 -7.59
CA ARG A 43 -12.07 -13.80 -6.50
C ARG A 43 -11.51 -14.60 -5.33
N LEU A 44 -12.07 -15.78 -5.02
CA LEU A 44 -11.55 -16.64 -3.97
C LEU A 44 -10.20 -17.25 -4.39
N GLU A 45 -10.09 -17.70 -5.64
CA GLU A 45 -8.84 -18.21 -6.22
C GLU A 45 -7.72 -17.15 -6.15
N LEU A 46 -7.99 -15.93 -6.61
CA LEU A 46 -7.03 -14.81 -6.51
C LEU A 46 -6.64 -14.52 -5.05
N ARG A 47 -7.58 -14.56 -4.11
CA ARG A 47 -7.27 -14.34 -2.68
C ARG A 47 -6.38 -15.44 -2.11
N THR A 48 -6.71 -16.69 -2.39
CA THR A 48 -5.91 -17.84 -1.94
C THR A 48 -4.51 -17.85 -2.57
N ALA A 49 -4.40 -17.44 -3.84
CA ALA A 49 -3.11 -17.22 -4.48
C ALA A 49 -2.30 -16.12 -3.77
N ILE A 50 -2.89 -14.98 -3.45
CA ILE A 50 -2.22 -13.92 -2.67
C ILE A 50 -1.77 -14.41 -1.30
N ASP A 51 -2.61 -15.12 -0.55
CA ASP A 51 -2.24 -15.63 0.78
C ASP A 51 -1.08 -16.63 0.71
N SER A 52 -1.09 -17.48 -0.33
CA SER A 52 -0.01 -18.43 -0.61
C SER A 52 1.28 -17.69 -1.03
N ALA A 53 1.16 -16.61 -1.79
CA ALA A 53 2.28 -15.77 -2.20
C ALA A 53 2.94 -15.07 -1.01
N VAL A 54 2.15 -14.55 -0.07
CA VAL A 54 2.64 -13.95 1.17
C VAL A 54 3.39 -14.98 2.00
N ALA A 55 2.83 -16.17 2.18
CA ALA A 55 3.49 -17.24 2.91
C ALA A 55 4.84 -17.65 2.27
N ARG A 56 4.90 -17.76 0.94
CA ARG A 56 6.17 -18.03 0.22
C ARG A 56 7.16 -16.87 0.35
N THR A 57 6.67 -15.63 0.28
CA THR A 57 7.49 -14.42 0.45
C THR A 57 8.10 -14.38 1.85
N ALA A 58 7.32 -14.67 2.89
CA ALA A 58 7.81 -14.77 4.26
C ALA A 58 8.95 -15.79 4.40
N VAL A 59 8.79 -16.99 3.83
CA VAL A 59 9.87 -18.00 3.77
C VAL A 59 11.10 -17.44 3.07
N GLN A 60 10.93 -16.80 1.92
CA GLN A 60 12.03 -16.30 1.11
C GLN A 60 12.79 -15.12 1.75
N LEU A 61 12.09 -14.27 2.49
CA LEU A 61 12.67 -13.20 3.30
C LEU A 61 13.42 -13.73 4.53
N SER A 62 13.03 -14.91 5.04
CA SER A 62 13.67 -15.54 6.20
C SER A 62 14.89 -16.40 5.87
N ARG A 63 15.15 -16.73 4.59
CA ARG A 63 16.28 -17.61 4.23
C ARG A 63 17.62 -16.96 4.58
N GLU A 64 18.60 -17.77 4.96
CA GLU A 64 19.98 -17.31 5.13
C GLU A 64 20.69 -17.23 3.77
N ASP A 65 20.58 -18.29 2.98
CA ASP A 65 21.07 -18.37 1.61
C ASP A 65 20.00 -17.90 0.61
N ASP A 66 20.39 -17.07 -0.35
CA ASP A 66 19.53 -16.59 -1.45
C ASP A 66 18.28 -15.81 -1.01
N ARG A 67 18.41 -15.04 0.07
CA ARG A 67 17.34 -14.20 0.61
C ARG A 67 16.86 -13.16 -0.42
N TRP A 68 15.54 -12.96 -0.49
CA TRP A 68 15.00 -11.81 -1.22
C TRP A 68 15.38 -10.48 -0.57
N MET A 69 15.73 -9.49 -1.40
CA MET A 69 15.93 -8.13 -0.96
C MET A 69 14.58 -7.44 -0.85
N ALA A 70 14.26 -6.95 0.35
CA ALA A 70 13.01 -6.22 0.60
C ALA A 70 13.18 -4.71 0.33
N ASP A 71 13.66 -4.36 -0.86
CA ASP A 71 13.87 -2.98 -1.32
C ASP A 71 12.83 -2.52 -2.34
N GLY A 72 11.74 -3.27 -2.46
CA GLY A 72 10.65 -2.98 -3.40
C GLY A 72 10.85 -3.47 -4.83
N ARG A 73 11.94 -4.20 -5.12
CA ARG A 73 12.13 -4.80 -6.44
C ARG A 73 11.05 -5.84 -6.77
N LEU A 74 10.80 -6.02 -8.06
CA LEU A 74 9.79 -6.94 -8.56
C LEU A 74 10.28 -8.40 -8.49
N TYR A 75 9.43 -9.24 -7.89
CA TYR A 75 9.52 -10.69 -7.91
C TYR A 75 8.28 -11.26 -8.58
N GLU A 76 8.45 -12.31 -9.37
CA GLU A 76 7.34 -12.96 -10.06
C GLU A 76 7.21 -14.41 -9.60
N MET A 77 5.97 -14.88 -9.44
CA MET A 77 5.70 -16.29 -9.19
C MET A 77 4.33 -16.69 -9.75
N GLU A 78 4.09 -18.00 -9.79
CA GLU A 78 2.80 -18.56 -10.18
C GLU A 78 2.28 -19.51 -9.09
N ILE A 79 0.98 -19.45 -8.87
CA ILE A 79 0.26 -20.34 -7.96
C ILE A 79 -1.00 -20.82 -8.67
N GLY A 80 -1.01 -22.08 -9.10
CA GLY A 80 -2.05 -22.59 -10.00
C GLY A 80 -2.02 -21.85 -11.33
N ASP A 81 -3.18 -21.35 -11.78
CA ASP A 81 -3.34 -20.57 -13.01
C ASP A 81 -3.33 -19.05 -12.76
N VAL A 82 -2.79 -18.61 -11.61
CA VAL A 82 -2.68 -17.21 -11.22
C VAL A 82 -1.22 -16.77 -11.26
N SER A 83 -0.94 -15.78 -12.10
CA SER A 83 0.35 -15.07 -12.14
C SER A 83 0.39 -13.98 -11.08
N LEU A 84 1.50 -13.88 -10.36
CA LEU A 84 1.67 -12.98 -9.21
C LEU A 84 2.90 -12.10 -9.42
N ARG A 85 2.72 -10.79 -9.33
CA ARG A 85 3.78 -9.79 -9.23
C ARG A 85 3.86 -9.31 -7.78
N ILE A 86 5.01 -9.52 -7.16
CA ILE A 86 5.24 -9.30 -5.73
C ILE A 86 6.36 -8.29 -5.56
N ARG A 87 6.15 -7.30 -4.68
CA ARG A 87 7.20 -6.41 -4.21
C ARG A 87 7.17 -6.42 -2.70
N ALA A 88 8.32 -6.68 -2.08
CA ALA A 88 8.47 -6.65 -0.64
C ALA A 88 9.33 -5.44 -0.27
N LEU A 89 8.88 -4.67 0.71
CA LEU A 89 9.60 -3.53 1.26
C LEU A 89 9.72 -3.70 2.78
N ALA A 90 10.93 -3.62 3.31
CA ALA A 90 11.11 -3.63 4.76
C ALA A 90 10.57 -2.33 5.37
N GLU A 91 9.80 -2.41 6.45
CA GLU A 91 9.23 -1.24 7.11
C GLU A 91 10.27 -0.20 7.57
N PRO A 92 11.46 -0.60 8.08
CA PRO A 92 12.54 0.36 8.36
C PRO A 92 13.05 1.12 7.13
N GLY A 93 12.75 0.66 5.91
CA GLY A 93 13.03 1.38 4.67
C GLY A 93 12.02 2.48 4.33
N ARG A 94 10.93 2.62 5.10
CA ARG A 94 9.93 3.69 4.97
C ARG A 94 10.09 4.73 6.06
N TYR A 95 9.53 5.92 5.86
CA TYR A 95 9.51 6.99 6.84
C TYR A 95 8.47 6.70 7.94
N ASP A 96 8.92 6.60 9.19
CA ASP A 96 8.03 6.38 10.34
C ASP A 96 7.36 7.69 10.79
N LEU A 97 6.02 7.74 10.77
CA LEU A 97 5.26 8.94 11.16
C LEU A 97 5.41 9.31 12.64
N ASN A 98 5.71 8.34 13.51
CA ASN A 98 5.80 8.53 14.95
C ASN A 98 7.23 8.77 15.43
N GLN A 99 8.23 8.15 14.77
CA GLN A 99 9.62 8.21 15.21
C GLN A 99 10.54 8.97 14.24
N GLY A 100 10.13 9.11 12.98
CA GLY A 100 10.97 9.67 11.94
C GLY A 100 11.34 11.14 12.18
N ASN A 101 12.52 11.50 11.70
CA ASN A 101 13.01 12.87 11.74
C ASN A 101 12.19 13.79 10.80
N ILE A 102 11.72 14.94 11.31
CA ILE A 102 10.97 15.94 10.56
C ILE A 102 11.75 16.47 9.33
N GLU A 103 13.08 16.56 9.39
CA GLU A 103 13.86 17.04 8.24
C GLU A 103 13.83 16.06 7.06
N THR A 104 13.82 14.75 7.34
CA THR A 104 13.69 13.72 6.32
C THR A 104 12.31 13.75 5.67
N LEU A 105 11.25 14.03 6.45
CA LEU A 105 9.91 14.19 5.89
C LEU A 105 9.84 15.44 5.01
N ALA A 106 10.37 16.57 5.46
CA ALA A 106 10.39 17.78 4.65
C ALA A 106 11.11 17.54 3.31
N ALA A 107 12.29 16.91 3.35
CA ALA A 107 13.02 16.56 2.13
C ALA A 107 12.25 15.57 1.24
N LEU A 108 11.58 14.56 1.80
CA LEU A 108 10.72 13.65 1.04
C LEU A 108 9.60 14.40 0.33
N LEU A 109 8.95 15.35 1.01
CA LEU A 109 7.90 16.16 0.40
C LEU A 109 8.45 17.04 -0.74
N GLU A 110 9.68 17.55 -0.61
CA GLU A 110 10.37 18.27 -1.69
C GLU A 110 10.62 17.36 -2.91
N GLU A 111 11.04 16.10 -2.70
CA GLU A 111 11.17 15.07 -3.76
C GLU A 111 9.83 14.65 -4.40
N LEU A 112 8.72 15.05 -3.77
CA LEU A 112 7.35 14.89 -4.26
C LEU A 112 6.78 16.21 -4.80
N ASP A 113 7.65 17.12 -5.25
CA ASP A 113 7.33 18.42 -5.85
C ASP A 113 6.60 19.41 -4.93
N VAL A 114 6.66 19.23 -3.60
CA VAL A 114 6.13 20.20 -2.65
C VAL A 114 7.14 21.33 -2.45
N PRO A 115 6.75 22.62 -2.56
CA PRO A 115 7.66 23.73 -2.30
C PRO A 115 8.28 23.67 -0.90
N THR A 116 9.59 23.91 -0.78
CA THR A 116 10.39 23.82 0.46
C THR A 116 9.70 24.41 1.69
N LEU A 117 9.11 25.62 1.59
CA LEU A 117 8.44 26.24 2.74
C LEU A 117 7.16 25.49 3.14
N THR A 118 6.41 24.97 2.17
CA THR A 118 5.21 24.16 2.42
C THR A 118 5.58 22.81 2.99
N ALA A 119 6.62 22.16 2.47
CA ALA A 119 7.14 20.89 2.96
C ALA A 119 7.55 20.99 4.45
N ARG A 120 8.28 22.04 4.83
CA ARG A 120 8.65 22.30 6.23
C ARG A 120 7.45 22.52 7.13
N ARG A 121 6.44 23.27 6.67
CA ARG A 121 5.21 23.50 7.44
C ARG A 121 4.39 22.22 7.64
N ILE A 122 4.33 21.36 6.63
CA ILE A 122 3.64 20.06 6.76
C ILE A 122 4.42 19.16 7.74
N ALA A 123 5.75 19.15 7.66
CA ALA A 123 6.58 18.39 8.58
C ALA A 123 6.49 18.91 10.03
N GLY A 124 6.46 20.23 10.23
CA GLY A 124 6.21 20.84 11.54
C GLY A 124 4.81 20.53 12.06
N ALA A 125 3.78 20.66 11.21
CA ALA A 125 2.41 20.30 11.58
C ALA A 125 2.23 18.81 11.90
N LEU A 126 3.07 17.91 11.35
CA LEU A 126 3.13 16.50 11.74
C LEU A 126 3.79 16.32 13.11
N ALA A 127 4.77 17.14 13.47
CA ALA A 127 5.41 17.10 14.78
C ALA A 127 4.39 17.45 15.87
N ASP A 128 3.71 18.59 15.73
CA ASP A 128 2.62 19.05 16.62
C ASP A 128 1.37 18.13 16.53
N TRP A 129 1.24 17.33 15.47
CA TRP A 129 0.15 16.34 15.43
C TRP A 129 0.36 15.21 16.46
N ARG A 130 1.62 14.82 16.70
CA ARG A 130 1.97 13.58 17.40
C ARG A 130 2.45 13.76 18.83
N ASP A 131 2.80 14.97 19.26
CA ASP A 131 3.11 15.28 20.65
C ASP A 131 1.82 15.44 21.48
N GLU A 132 1.93 15.56 22.81
CA GLU A 132 0.77 15.54 23.72
C GLU A 132 0.35 16.94 24.18
N ASP A 133 1.16 17.96 23.90
CA ASP A 133 0.93 19.33 24.35
C ASP A 133 0.11 20.14 23.33
N ASP A 134 -0.01 21.46 23.55
CA ASP A 134 -0.71 22.39 22.66
C ASP A 134 0.27 23.52 22.23
N ASP A 135 1.58 23.33 22.41
CA ASP A 135 2.61 24.33 22.12
C ASP A 135 3.03 24.24 20.65
N VAL A 136 2.82 25.34 19.91
CA VAL A 136 3.18 25.37 18.48
C VAL A 136 4.70 25.28 18.30
N GLY A 137 5.15 24.20 17.67
CA GLY A 137 6.55 23.94 17.34
C GLY A 137 7.09 24.83 16.21
N ASN A 138 8.35 24.60 15.82
CA ASN A 138 8.93 25.31 14.68
C ASN A 138 8.24 24.90 13.38
N ASP A 139 7.74 25.89 12.63
CA ASP A 139 6.89 25.67 11.44
C ASP A 139 5.66 24.76 11.73
N GLY A 140 5.28 24.66 13.00
CA GLY A 140 4.22 23.80 13.51
C GLY A 140 2.80 24.34 13.31
N ALA A 141 1.82 23.56 13.73
CA ALA A 141 0.41 23.91 13.68
C ALA A 141 -0.38 23.20 14.78
N GLU A 142 -1.11 23.99 15.55
CA GLU A 142 -1.99 23.50 16.61
C GLU A 142 -3.48 23.74 16.35
N ALA A 143 -4.35 23.33 17.28
CA ALA A 143 -5.80 23.46 17.20
C ALA A 143 -6.32 24.82 16.66
N GLY A 144 -5.60 25.92 16.93
CA GLY A 144 -5.88 27.25 16.36
C GLY A 144 -5.78 27.29 14.82
N ALA A 145 -4.69 26.76 14.26
CA ALA A 145 -4.43 26.72 12.82
C ALA A 145 -5.39 25.75 12.10
N TYR A 146 -5.64 24.57 12.68
CA TYR A 146 -6.59 23.61 12.12
C TYR A 146 -8.01 24.17 12.05
N ARG A 147 -8.46 24.87 13.10
CA ARG A 147 -9.77 25.53 13.12
C ARG A 147 -9.90 26.59 12.03
N ALA A 148 -8.82 27.33 11.76
CA ALA A 148 -8.81 28.35 10.71
C ALA A 148 -8.95 27.73 9.30
N ASP A 149 -8.46 26.50 9.11
CA ASP A 149 -8.61 25.71 7.87
C ASP A 149 -9.91 24.87 7.83
N GLY A 150 -10.77 24.98 8.86
CA GLY A 150 -12.01 24.22 8.95
C GLY A 150 -11.81 22.72 9.20
N ARG A 151 -10.64 22.34 9.75
CA ARG A 151 -10.28 20.96 10.07
C ARG A 151 -10.49 20.64 11.56
N PRO A 152 -10.68 19.34 11.91
CA PRO A 152 -10.55 18.89 13.29
C PRO A 152 -9.19 19.25 13.88
N PRO A 153 -9.07 19.41 15.22
CA PRO A 153 -7.78 19.65 15.86
C PRO A 153 -6.79 18.50 15.59
N PRO A 154 -5.48 18.73 15.82
CA PRO A 154 -4.48 17.68 15.75
C PRO A 154 -4.78 16.53 16.70
N GLY A 155 -4.11 15.40 16.48
CA GLY A 155 -4.34 14.19 17.26
C GLY A 155 -3.92 14.34 18.72
N ASN A 156 -2.85 15.10 18.97
CA ASN A 156 -2.12 15.25 20.22
C ASN A 156 -1.77 13.88 20.82
N ARG A 157 -1.35 12.96 19.94
CA ARG A 157 -0.97 11.58 20.24
C ARG A 157 -0.24 10.98 19.05
N PRO A 158 0.52 9.88 19.26
CA PRO A 158 1.03 9.09 18.15
C PRO A 158 -0.06 8.70 17.14
N PHE A 159 0.33 8.67 15.87
CA PHE A 159 -0.45 8.14 14.76
C PHE A 159 -0.79 6.67 15.03
N ILE A 160 -2.06 6.32 14.85
CA ILE A 160 -2.56 4.93 14.96
C ILE A 160 -2.82 4.32 13.57
N ALA A 161 -2.88 5.14 12.53
CA ALA A 161 -3.01 4.72 11.14
C ALA A 161 -2.27 5.69 10.21
N VAL A 162 -1.69 5.20 9.12
CA VAL A 162 -1.00 6.04 8.12
C VAL A 162 -1.98 7.03 7.47
N GLU A 163 -3.25 6.65 7.35
CA GLU A 163 -4.34 7.48 6.82
C GLU A 163 -4.58 8.77 7.62
N GLU A 164 -4.19 8.83 8.89
CA GLU A 164 -4.29 10.05 9.69
C GLU A 164 -3.40 11.17 9.13
N PHE A 165 -2.37 10.84 8.34
CA PHE A 165 -1.56 11.82 7.63
C PHE A 165 -2.41 12.74 6.72
N ARG A 166 -3.56 12.27 6.21
CA ARG A 166 -4.50 13.12 5.45
C ARG A 166 -5.04 14.31 6.24
N GLN A 167 -5.08 14.17 7.55
CA GLN A 167 -5.65 15.18 8.44
C GLN A 167 -4.63 16.24 8.80
N VAL A 168 -3.33 15.93 8.75
CA VAL A 168 -2.23 16.89 8.99
C VAL A 168 -2.42 18.15 8.12
N LEU A 169 -2.21 19.31 8.73
CA LEU A 169 -2.44 20.59 8.09
C LEU A 169 -1.55 20.74 6.84
N GLY A 170 -2.17 21.15 5.73
CA GLY A 170 -1.48 21.29 4.44
C GLY A 170 -1.42 20.01 3.60
N VAL A 171 -1.85 18.86 4.13
CA VAL A 171 -1.97 17.62 3.35
C VAL A 171 -3.32 17.58 2.61
N ASP A 172 -3.23 17.50 1.28
CA ASP A 172 -4.37 17.25 0.40
C ASP A 172 -4.41 15.79 -0.09
N ALA A 173 -5.44 15.45 -0.85
CA ALA A 173 -5.64 14.09 -1.33
C ALA A 173 -4.56 13.64 -2.33
N ALA A 174 -4.01 14.56 -3.14
CA ALA A 174 -3.00 14.24 -4.14
C ALA A 174 -1.65 14.02 -3.46
N LEU A 175 -1.26 14.90 -2.54
CA LEU A 175 -0.05 14.77 -1.75
C LEU A 175 -0.09 13.51 -0.88
N TYR A 176 -1.21 13.22 -0.22
CA TYR A 176 -1.35 11.97 0.51
C TYR A 176 -1.15 10.75 -0.40
N ALA A 177 -1.75 10.74 -1.60
CA ALA A 177 -1.61 9.61 -2.52
C ALA A 177 -0.14 9.42 -2.99
N ALA A 178 0.60 10.51 -3.16
CA ALA A 178 2.02 10.48 -3.52
C ALA A 178 2.92 10.07 -2.35
N ALA A 179 2.63 10.54 -1.13
CA ALA A 179 3.46 10.32 0.06
C ALA A 179 3.18 8.96 0.73
N ALA A 180 1.91 8.52 0.79
CA ALA A 180 1.48 7.31 1.51
C ALA A 180 2.34 6.06 1.27
N PRO A 181 2.82 5.76 0.05
CA PRO A 181 3.67 4.60 -0.19
C PRO A 181 5.00 4.62 0.58
N TYR A 182 5.52 5.80 0.91
CA TYR A 182 6.76 6.02 1.64
C TYR A 182 6.58 6.07 3.15
N LEU A 183 5.35 6.08 3.67
CA LEU A 183 5.04 6.27 5.09
C LEU A 183 4.75 4.95 5.79
N THR A 184 5.08 4.87 7.07
CA THR A 184 4.78 3.72 7.93
C THR A 184 4.59 4.13 9.40
N LEU A 185 4.10 3.19 10.20
CA LEU A 185 4.10 3.22 11.66
C LEU A 185 5.03 2.16 12.29
N ASN A 186 5.67 1.33 11.46
CA ASN A 186 6.48 0.17 11.89
C ASN A 186 7.96 0.33 11.52
N GLY A 187 8.42 1.58 11.38
CA GLY A 187 9.79 1.90 11.01
C GLY A 187 10.64 2.17 12.25
N GLY A 188 11.43 3.23 12.18
CA GLY A 188 12.25 3.72 13.30
C GLY A 188 12.66 5.17 13.08
N GLU A 189 13.54 5.66 13.95
CA GLU A 189 13.97 7.07 13.94
C GLU A 189 14.62 7.51 12.63
N ALA A 190 15.36 6.61 11.97
CA ALA A 190 15.95 6.85 10.68
C ALA A 190 15.57 5.78 9.67
N VAL A 191 15.51 6.21 8.41
CA VAL A 191 15.25 5.33 7.28
C VAL A 191 16.48 4.46 7.00
N THR A 192 16.26 3.16 6.99
CA THR A 192 17.25 2.15 6.62
C THR A 192 17.44 2.16 5.11
N GLY A 193 18.43 2.91 4.65
CA GLY A 193 18.77 3.03 3.24
C GLY A 193 19.17 1.72 2.55
N ARG A 194 19.36 0.57 3.21
CA ARG A 194 19.45 -0.72 2.51
C ARG A 194 18.15 -1.10 1.79
N TYR A 195 17.01 -0.70 2.36
CA TYR A 195 15.68 -1.10 1.90
C TYR A 195 14.87 0.07 1.34
N ALA A 196 15.31 1.31 1.58
CA ALA A 196 14.53 2.48 1.20
C ALA A 196 14.32 2.63 -0.31
N PRO A 197 13.17 3.14 -0.77
CA PRO A 197 13.01 3.52 -2.17
C PRO A 197 14.03 4.61 -2.56
N PRO A 198 14.49 4.68 -3.83
CA PRO A 198 15.54 5.62 -4.26
C PRO A 198 15.28 7.08 -3.85
N ARG A 199 14.09 7.62 -4.11
CA ARG A 199 13.72 9.00 -3.73
C ARG A 199 13.86 9.26 -2.23
N LEU A 200 13.49 8.28 -1.41
CA LEU A 200 13.57 8.42 0.05
C LEU A 200 15.02 8.37 0.53
N ILE A 201 15.93 7.66 -0.15
CA ILE A 201 17.36 7.70 0.16
C ILE A 201 17.87 9.14 0.03
N GLU A 202 17.54 9.82 -1.07
CA GLU A 202 17.98 11.20 -1.31
C GLU A 202 17.45 12.15 -0.23
N ALA A 203 16.19 11.97 0.18
CA ALA A 203 15.57 12.71 1.28
C ALA A 203 16.22 12.48 2.66
N THR A 204 17.02 11.43 2.86
CA THR A 204 17.74 11.22 4.14
C THR A 204 18.91 12.17 4.35
N GLY A 205 19.28 12.98 3.35
CA GLY A 205 20.41 13.91 3.42
C GLY A 205 21.78 13.26 3.20
N VAL A 206 21.83 12.00 2.75
CA VAL A 206 23.06 11.36 2.29
C VAL A 206 23.57 12.01 1.00
N SER A 207 24.89 12.02 0.78
CA SER A 207 25.42 12.57 -0.46
C SER A 207 25.03 11.70 -1.66
N ALA A 208 24.91 12.29 -2.85
CA ALA A 208 24.63 11.53 -4.08
C ALA A 208 25.67 10.42 -4.36
N GLY A 209 26.91 10.60 -3.92
CA GLY A 209 27.93 9.56 -3.97
C GLY A 209 27.61 8.38 -3.05
N ASP A 210 27.07 8.66 -1.87
CA ASP A 210 26.69 7.65 -0.87
C ASP A 210 25.41 6.93 -1.27
N ALA A 211 24.42 7.66 -1.78
CA ALA A 211 23.20 7.07 -2.34
C ALA A 211 23.54 6.04 -3.44
N ARG A 212 24.44 6.39 -4.37
CA ARG A 212 24.92 5.45 -5.40
C ARG A 212 25.63 4.23 -4.80
N ARG A 213 26.49 4.43 -3.79
CA ARG A 213 27.17 3.31 -3.10
C ARG A 213 26.17 2.37 -2.43
N ILE A 214 25.13 2.92 -1.80
CA ILE A 214 24.05 2.15 -1.17
C ILE A 214 23.31 1.33 -2.23
N LEU A 215 22.88 1.96 -3.32
CA LEU A 215 22.16 1.28 -4.41
C LEU A 215 23.01 0.17 -5.05
N SER A 216 24.28 0.42 -5.37
CA SER A 216 25.18 -0.60 -5.94
C SER A 216 25.48 -1.75 -4.97
N ALA A 217 25.47 -1.50 -3.65
CA ALA A 217 25.65 -2.57 -2.65
C ALA A 217 24.45 -3.55 -2.62
N ARG A 218 23.23 -3.06 -2.90
CA ARG A 218 22.02 -3.89 -2.97
C ARG A 218 22.06 -4.93 -4.09
N GLU A 219 22.63 -4.58 -5.25
CA GLU A 219 22.70 -5.49 -6.40
C GLU A 219 23.59 -6.70 -6.12
N GLY A 220 24.71 -6.49 -5.43
CA GLY A 220 25.66 -7.55 -5.10
C GLY A 220 25.37 -8.26 -3.77
N ASN A 221 24.28 -7.91 -3.07
CA ASN A 221 24.00 -8.30 -1.69
C ASN A 221 25.23 -8.11 -0.76
N ARG A 222 25.98 -7.02 -1.00
CA ARG A 222 27.22 -6.70 -0.26
C ARG A 222 26.88 -5.84 0.94
N SER A 223 27.71 -5.91 1.98
CA SER A 223 27.63 -4.98 3.11
C SER A 223 27.77 -3.54 2.62
N ILE A 224 26.89 -2.67 3.10
CA ILE A 224 26.97 -1.23 2.82
C ILE A 224 28.15 -0.66 3.62
N PRO A 225 29.14 -0.01 3.00
CA PRO A 225 30.25 0.60 3.73
C PRO A 225 29.74 1.64 4.72
N GLU A 226 30.33 1.74 5.92
CA GLU A 226 30.02 2.83 6.87
C GLU A 226 30.26 4.20 6.22
N VAL A 227 29.25 5.05 6.26
CA VAL A 227 29.25 6.43 5.76
C VAL A 227 28.86 7.33 6.94
N ASN A 228 29.78 8.15 7.47
CA ASN A 228 29.47 9.22 8.44
C ASN A 228 28.53 8.81 9.61
N GLY A 229 28.78 7.67 10.28
CA GLY A 229 27.92 7.22 11.39
C GLY A 229 26.67 6.43 10.97
N SER A 230 26.55 6.06 9.69
CA SER A 230 25.50 5.21 9.11
C SER A 230 25.55 3.73 9.53
N ALA A 231 25.93 3.42 10.78
CA ALA A 231 25.70 2.10 11.37
C ALA A 231 24.19 1.74 11.43
N GLN A 232 23.32 2.68 11.08
CA GLN A 232 21.87 2.61 11.06
C GLN A 232 21.27 1.90 9.82
N PHE A 233 22.11 1.36 8.91
CA PHE A 233 21.67 0.93 7.57
C PHE A 233 21.68 -0.60 7.34
N ASP A 234 21.93 -1.42 8.35
CA ASP A 234 21.92 -2.89 8.19
C ASP A 234 21.45 -3.64 9.45
N PRO A 235 20.13 -3.66 9.77
CA PRO A 235 19.62 -4.57 10.78
C PRO A 235 19.78 -6.03 10.31
N ALA A 236 20.17 -6.93 11.23
CA ALA A 236 20.40 -8.36 10.96
C ALA A 236 19.20 -9.07 10.31
N GLN A 237 17.99 -8.55 10.53
CA GLN A 237 16.75 -8.80 9.79
C GLN A 237 15.70 -7.75 10.20
N PRO A 238 15.03 -7.07 9.25
CA PRO A 238 13.85 -6.27 9.56
C PRO A 238 12.77 -7.10 10.25
N ALA A 239 12.10 -6.49 11.25
CA ALA A 239 11.04 -7.15 12.01
C ALA A 239 9.69 -7.15 11.28
N ALA A 240 9.46 -6.19 10.37
CA ALA A 240 8.22 -6.05 9.63
C ALA A 240 8.47 -5.69 8.16
N TYR A 241 7.54 -6.11 7.30
CA TYR A 241 7.61 -5.93 5.85
C TYR A 241 6.22 -5.62 5.29
N ALA A 242 6.15 -4.68 4.35
CA ALA A 242 5.02 -4.50 3.46
C ALA A 242 5.21 -5.34 2.21
N ILE A 243 4.22 -6.19 1.93
CA ILE A 243 4.18 -7.03 0.74
C ILE A 243 3.05 -6.54 -0.14
N PHE A 244 3.42 -6.02 -1.30
CA PHE A 244 2.52 -5.63 -2.38
C PHE A 244 2.40 -6.82 -3.33
N VAL A 245 1.18 -7.34 -3.49
CA VAL A 245 0.90 -8.47 -4.39
C VAL A 245 -0.15 -8.04 -5.39
N GLU A 246 0.17 -8.20 -6.67
CA GLU A 246 -0.75 -8.08 -7.78
C GLU A 246 -0.95 -9.46 -8.39
N ALA A 247 -2.18 -9.98 -8.31
CA ALA A 247 -2.57 -11.28 -8.82
C ALA A 247 -3.40 -11.11 -10.11
N GLU A 248 -3.12 -11.91 -11.12
CA GLU A 248 -3.84 -11.96 -12.39
C GLU A 248 -4.17 -13.40 -12.76
N ALA A 249 -5.47 -13.70 -12.91
CA ALA A 249 -5.94 -15.00 -13.36
C ALA A 249 -5.88 -15.11 -14.89
N ALA A 250 -5.87 -16.33 -15.43
CA ALA A 250 -5.89 -16.59 -16.88
C ALA A 250 -7.05 -15.92 -17.64
N SER A 251 -8.15 -15.59 -16.96
CA SER A 251 -9.29 -14.85 -17.50
C SER A 251 -9.02 -13.35 -17.71
N GLY A 252 -7.95 -12.82 -17.12
CA GLY A 252 -7.65 -11.39 -17.00
C GLY A 252 -8.21 -10.73 -15.74
N ALA A 253 -8.86 -11.48 -14.83
CA ALA A 253 -9.29 -10.93 -13.54
C ALA A 253 -8.08 -10.58 -12.66
N ARG A 254 -8.10 -9.39 -12.06
CA ARG A 254 -6.99 -8.86 -11.25
C ARG A 254 -7.39 -8.53 -9.83
N LEU A 255 -6.47 -8.71 -8.89
CA LEU A 255 -6.61 -8.33 -7.50
C LEU A 255 -5.26 -7.86 -6.94
N SER A 256 -5.22 -6.66 -6.35
CA SER A 256 -4.03 -6.12 -5.69
C SER A 256 -4.23 -5.96 -4.18
N ARG A 257 -3.18 -6.23 -3.41
CA ARG A 257 -3.18 -6.17 -1.93
C ARG A 257 -1.85 -5.64 -1.39
N GLU A 258 -1.92 -4.80 -0.37
CA GLU A 258 -0.80 -4.55 0.56
C GLU A 258 -1.07 -5.35 1.84
N ILE A 259 -0.08 -6.12 2.27
CA ILE A 259 -0.14 -6.93 3.49
C ILE A 259 1.12 -6.66 4.28
N ILE A 260 0.95 -6.14 5.50
CA ILE A 260 2.07 -5.92 6.40
C ILE A 260 2.21 -7.16 7.28
N ILE A 261 3.39 -7.77 7.27
CA ILE A 261 3.72 -8.93 8.09
C ILE A 261 4.83 -8.59 9.08
N SER A 262 4.78 -9.23 10.26
CA SER A 262 5.94 -9.33 11.14
C SER A 262 6.66 -10.66 10.92
N LEU A 263 7.98 -10.65 11.00
CA LEU A 263 8.85 -11.83 10.86
C LEU A 263 9.75 -11.91 12.10
N PRO A 264 9.29 -12.54 13.19
CA PRO A 264 9.99 -12.56 14.48
C PRO A 264 11.27 -13.43 14.52
N GLY A 265 11.62 -14.15 13.46
CA GLY A 265 12.83 -14.98 13.45
C GLY A 265 13.08 -15.76 12.16
N ALA A 266 14.12 -16.61 12.18
CA ALA A 266 14.40 -17.56 11.11
C ALA A 266 13.36 -18.69 11.09
N GLU A 267 13.15 -19.31 9.92
CA GLU A 267 12.13 -20.35 9.60
C GLU A 267 10.82 -19.85 8.95
N GLY A 268 10.68 -18.56 8.69
CA GLY A 268 9.55 -18.04 7.89
C GLY A 268 8.21 -18.02 8.62
N LEU A 269 8.21 -18.19 9.94
CA LEU A 269 7.06 -17.90 10.79
C LEU A 269 6.77 -16.40 10.71
N TYR A 270 5.53 -16.04 10.40
CA TYR A 270 5.11 -14.65 10.28
C TYR A 270 3.72 -14.43 10.89
N GLU A 271 3.45 -13.22 11.34
CA GLU A 271 2.11 -12.76 11.69
C GLU A 271 1.66 -11.68 10.71
N THR A 272 0.37 -11.64 10.38
CA THR A 272 -0.18 -10.54 9.59
C THR A 272 -0.59 -9.41 10.53
N LEU A 273 0.07 -8.27 10.42
CA LEU A 273 -0.24 -7.06 11.20
C LEU A 273 -1.43 -6.31 10.60
N SER A 274 -1.48 -6.19 9.27
CA SER A 274 -2.56 -5.48 8.58
C SER A 274 -2.74 -5.96 7.14
N ARG A 275 -3.90 -5.64 6.56
CA ARG A 275 -4.24 -5.96 5.17
C ARG A 275 -5.11 -4.87 4.57
N HIS A 276 -4.65 -4.30 3.46
CA HIS A 276 -5.33 -3.22 2.76
C HIS A 276 -5.65 -3.61 1.32
N SER A 277 -6.75 -3.06 0.78
CA SER A 277 -7.03 -3.16 -0.67
C SER A 277 -6.34 -1.99 -1.35
N HIS A 278 -5.58 -2.24 -2.42
CA HIS A 278 -4.94 -1.17 -3.19
C HIS A 278 -5.37 -1.20 -4.66
N VAL A 279 -5.20 -0.06 -5.31
CA VAL A 279 -5.39 0.10 -6.76
C VAL A 279 -4.13 -0.40 -7.47
N PHE A 280 -4.32 -0.91 -8.69
CA PHE A 280 -3.25 -1.37 -9.57
C PHE A 280 -2.24 -0.24 -9.88
N GLY A 281 -0.94 -0.53 -9.88
CA GLY A 281 0.13 0.47 -10.15
C GLY A 281 0.65 1.19 -8.90
N TYR A 282 0.20 0.80 -7.71
CA TYR A 282 0.66 1.41 -6.45
C TYR A 282 2.16 1.21 -6.19
N ALA A 283 2.83 0.33 -6.93
CA ALA A 283 4.26 0.06 -6.77
C ALA A 283 5.18 0.99 -7.56
N ASP A 284 4.64 1.91 -8.36
CA ASP A 284 5.45 2.76 -9.26
C ASP A 284 6.45 3.64 -8.48
N PHE A 285 6.17 3.96 -7.21
CA PHE A 285 7.08 4.69 -6.31
C PHE A 285 8.38 3.95 -5.96
N LEU A 286 8.43 2.64 -6.23
CA LEU A 286 9.58 1.76 -6.01
C LEU A 286 10.48 1.70 -7.24
N ASP A 287 9.98 2.09 -8.40
CA ASP A 287 10.75 2.08 -9.61
C ASP A 287 11.68 3.31 -9.63
N PRO A 288 12.97 3.14 -10.00
CA PRO A 288 13.80 4.29 -10.28
C PRO A 288 13.16 5.08 -11.43
N GLU A 289 13.13 6.41 -11.36
CA GLU A 289 12.67 7.20 -12.50
C GLU A 289 13.44 6.77 -13.76
N PRO A 290 12.80 6.69 -14.94
CA PRO A 290 13.54 6.54 -16.18
C PRO A 290 14.49 7.73 -16.28
N ASP A 291 15.79 7.47 -16.44
CA ASP A 291 16.84 8.48 -16.58
C ASP A 291 16.35 9.65 -17.45
N ALA A 292 16.19 10.84 -16.84
CA ALA A 292 15.86 12.10 -17.51
C ALA A 292 17.13 12.83 -17.97
#